data_AF-A0A8S9BNG8-F1
#
_entry.id   AF-A0A8S9BNG8-F1
#
_cell.length_a   1.000
_cell.length_b   1.000
_cell.length_c   1.000
_cell.angle_alpha   90.00
_cell.angle_beta   90.00
_cell.angle_gamma   90.00
#
_symmetry.space_group_name_H-M   'P 1'
#
loop_
_entity.id
_entity.type
_entity.pdbx_description
1 polymer ?
#
loop_
_entity_poly.entity_id
_entity_poly.type
_entity_poly.pdbx_seq_one_letter_code
_entity_poly.pdbx_strand_id
1 'polypeptide(L)'
;MSSHQSVRFGAVSYSHHPSSGYRSFESDSESVYTSDSDPSGREDNEWPTETHDFAITPTGSEISTWPDRLLDIRTMTSYPRKGKAVYNGITEPSYNTISYCWGRYEDREEISGNKALGVTIKDGSWKLPVINSNRQDNGRGGSTYPFSVEELESVLRVVAEGVDFVWLDIACIDQSSSSDKAREAGKQASIFKRATKAFIWLWEHDEESLAQCVEDFSYIVGKLANSAHRPSSKLADIANNAINDFLDDSFFSSLWTLQESFLRKDSILVSRSGHTALAALAPSNQWPDTHANLRDMTYLPTLWVTEYPNSCNDEVLEAVKRSGFREIFSENPLTIFNVAELRSCQDEQDRVYGLQQIYGLKLGKSKSASASRESTMEDLTNEFAMALNKKYPVLAQAFVHTTDVAHFDRWRIDQNVAIPAWLYSVVEVRPPQVPGITVFNNKEFGTNEVVFEGSTLPLQKLVDSWKTAQSFTEEERTGRLPAFSDDKEDVESEPDEPVTECHDLNDLQHSIYLDEGPWLEDIPSVNERSELGMGYDRPLQIGRDLVSLIDDGYSCQILILGKLSRQRDASTNSMVAWAGVLVVQIGEEAWRRCGFCTWLEDDLSESMTSILNRPYGEYQLM
;
A
#
# COMPACT_ATOMS: atom_id res chain seq x y z
N MET A 1 42.92 -3.97 14.20
CA MET A 1 43.00 -2.78 13.34
C MET A 1 41.96 -2.97 12.25
N SER A 2 40.71 -2.56 12.48
CA SER A 2 39.64 -2.64 11.48
C SER A 2 39.72 -1.39 10.60
N SER A 3 39.92 -1.59 9.31
CA SER A 3 39.74 -0.54 8.31
C SER A 3 38.24 -0.36 8.09
N HIS A 4 37.70 0.78 8.50
CA HIS A 4 36.37 1.20 8.08
C HIS A 4 36.43 1.54 6.59
N GLN A 5 35.73 0.76 5.75
CA GLN A 5 35.40 1.16 4.39
C GLN A 5 33.99 1.73 4.43
N SER A 6 33.84 2.93 3.85
CA SER A 6 32.57 3.54 3.50
C SER A 6 32.58 3.57 1.99
N VAL A 7 31.63 2.91 1.35
CA VAL A 7 31.60 2.78 -0.11
C VAL A 7 30.73 3.88 -0.69
N ARG A 8 31.30 4.62 -1.64
CA ARG A 8 30.65 5.75 -2.32
C ARG A 8 30.27 5.34 -3.74
N PHE A 9 29.03 5.59 -4.11
CA PHE A 9 28.61 5.53 -5.50
C PHE A 9 29.17 6.78 -6.20
N GLY A 10 30.32 6.68 -6.87
CA GLY A 10 31.09 7.85 -7.31
C GLY A 10 31.21 8.07 -8.82
N ALA A 11 31.39 9.34 -9.21
CA ALA A 11 32.09 9.75 -10.43
C ALA A 11 33.00 10.99 -10.22
N VAL A 12 33.93 11.19 -11.17
CA VAL A 12 35.21 11.93 -11.15
C VAL A 12 35.10 13.47 -11.05
N SER A 13 36.06 14.12 -10.34
CA SER A 13 36.04 15.54 -9.93
C SER A 13 36.57 16.58 -10.93
N TYR A 14 36.04 17.81 -10.88
CA TYR A 14 36.75 19.06 -11.21
C TYR A 14 36.57 20.10 -10.08
N SER A 15 37.69 20.70 -9.65
CA SER A 15 37.80 21.50 -8.42
C SER A 15 37.42 22.98 -8.56
N HIS A 16 36.65 23.55 -7.61
CA HIS A 16 36.78 24.95 -7.15
C HIS A 16 36.33 25.16 -5.69
N HIS A 17 37.04 26.07 -5.00
CA HIS A 17 37.08 26.28 -3.54
C HIS A 17 35.92 27.14 -2.94
N PRO A 18 35.75 27.15 -1.58
CA PRO A 18 34.49 27.48 -0.90
C PRO A 18 34.51 28.79 -0.07
N SER A 19 33.34 29.14 0.52
CA SER A 19 33.21 30.06 1.68
C SER A 19 32.04 29.56 2.58
N SER A 20 32.29 29.15 3.84
CA SER A 20 32.17 29.91 5.12
C SER A 20 30.73 30.39 5.43
N GLY A 21 30.08 30.19 6.58
CA GLY A 21 30.43 29.72 7.94
C GLY A 21 29.28 30.06 8.93
N TYR A 22 29.48 29.74 10.23
CA TYR A 22 28.66 29.98 11.47
C TYR A 22 27.70 28.84 11.91
N ARG A 23 28.00 28.06 12.98
CA ARG A 23 27.93 28.29 14.47
C ARG A 23 26.54 28.73 14.96
N SER A 24 25.96 28.28 16.08
CA SER A 24 26.08 27.23 17.12
C SER A 24 25.02 27.61 18.17
N PHE A 25 24.36 26.69 18.90
CA PHE A 25 24.10 26.79 20.36
C PHE A 25 23.31 25.58 20.90
N GLU A 26 23.68 25.21 22.12
CA GLU A 26 23.38 24.02 22.94
C GLU A 26 22.17 24.18 23.89
N SER A 27 21.94 23.12 24.69
CA SER A 27 21.23 22.96 25.97
C SER A 27 19.83 22.32 25.88
N ASP A 28 19.66 21.04 26.27
CA ASP A 28 19.62 20.41 27.62
C ASP A 28 18.19 20.44 28.19
N SER A 29 17.50 19.29 28.25
CA SER A 29 17.26 18.46 29.47
C SER A 29 16.20 19.11 30.40
N GLU A 30 15.14 18.50 30.93
CA GLU A 30 14.95 17.18 31.56
C GLU A 30 13.44 16.85 31.68
N SER A 31 13.19 15.58 31.98
CA SER A 31 11.96 14.87 32.40
C SER A 31 11.03 15.57 33.39
N VAL A 32 9.73 15.22 33.34
CA VAL A 32 8.95 14.78 34.53
C VAL A 32 7.84 13.79 34.10
N TYR A 33 7.89 12.57 34.63
CA TYR A 33 6.79 11.60 34.68
C TYR A 33 6.01 11.81 35.98
N THR A 34 4.68 11.81 35.93
CA THR A 34 3.84 11.39 37.06
C THR A 34 2.58 10.70 36.53
N SER A 35 2.41 9.47 37.00
CA SER A 35 1.20 8.65 36.99
C SER A 35 0.10 9.26 37.86
N ASP A 36 -1.14 8.81 37.63
CA ASP A 36 -2.13 8.36 38.64
C ASP A 36 -3.51 8.34 37.94
N SER A 37 -3.98 7.17 37.48
CA SER A 37 -4.96 6.30 38.15
C SER A 37 -6.29 6.98 38.51
N ASP A 38 -7.41 6.58 37.89
CA ASP A 38 -8.52 5.82 38.52
C ASP A 38 -9.71 5.61 37.51
N PRO A 39 -10.87 4.99 37.84
CA PRO A 39 -11.27 3.72 37.24
C PRO A 39 -12.71 3.75 36.65
N SER A 40 -13.05 2.86 35.72
CA SER A 40 -14.43 2.34 35.61
C SER A 40 -14.50 1.19 34.62
N GLY A 41 -14.50 -0.01 35.17
CA GLY A 41 -14.76 -1.24 34.45
C GLY A 41 -16.21 -1.34 34.02
N ARG A 42 -16.42 -1.48 32.72
CA ARG A 42 -17.58 -2.13 32.11
C ARG A 42 -17.02 -3.06 31.04
N GLU A 43 -16.97 -4.35 31.36
CA GLU A 43 -16.54 -5.40 30.45
C GLU A 43 -17.69 -5.71 29.48
N ASP A 44 -17.73 -4.98 28.38
CA ASP A 44 -18.39 -5.48 27.18
C ASP A 44 -17.36 -6.37 26.47
N ASN A 45 -17.71 -7.65 26.28
CA ASN A 45 -16.91 -8.59 25.50
C ASN A 45 -16.97 -8.20 24.01
N GLU A 46 -16.29 -7.11 23.66
CA GLU A 46 -15.90 -6.80 22.30
C GLU A 46 -14.89 -7.87 21.87
N TRP A 47 -15.26 -8.64 20.85
CA TRP A 47 -14.29 -9.41 20.09
C TRP A 47 -13.16 -8.45 19.68
N PRO A 48 -11.88 -8.78 19.93
CA PRO A 48 -10.80 -7.95 19.46
C PRO A 48 -10.79 -8.04 17.94
N THR A 49 -11.42 -7.08 17.28
CA THR A 49 -11.09 -6.72 15.91
C THR A 49 -9.71 -6.08 15.98
N GLU A 50 -8.67 -6.90 16.16
CA GLU A 50 -7.31 -6.52 15.80
C GLU A 50 -7.29 -6.34 14.28
N THR A 51 -7.86 -5.24 13.82
CA THR A 51 -7.60 -4.74 12.47
C THR A 51 -6.10 -4.48 12.46
N HIS A 52 -5.38 -5.23 11.64
CA HIS A 52 -3.95 -5.01 11.38
C HIS A 52 -3.80 -3.60 10.83
N ASP A 53 -3.52 -2.67 11.73
CA ASP A 53 -3.62 -1.24 11.45
C ASP A 53 -2.33 -0.78 10.78
N PHE A 54 -2.15 -1.20 9.52
CA PHE A 54 -1.12 -0.67 8.63
C PHE A 54 -1.31 0.82 8.36
N ALA A 55 -2.45 1.41 8.74
CA ALA A 55 -2.61 2.85 8.84
C ALA A 55 -1.69 3.37 9.96
N ILE A 56 -0.47 3.69 9.55
CA ILE A 56 0.61 4.03 10.47
C ILE A 56 0.22 5.25 11.28
N THR A 57 0.16 5.08 12.60
CA THR A 57 -0.08 6.18 13.54
C THR A 57 1.05 7.22 13.40
N PRO A 58 0.73 8.50 13.16
CA PRO A 58 1.76 9.53 13.03
C PRO A 58 2.62 9.63 14.29
N THR A 59 3.91 9.36 14.16
CA THR A 59 4.89 9.52 15.25
C THR A 59 5.34 10.98 15.33
N GLY A 60 4.69 11.79 16.16
CA GLY A 60 5.09 13.20 16.41
C GLY A 60 4.17 13.91 17.41
N SER A 61 4.75 14.54 18.44
CA SER A 61 4.06 15.09 19.62
C SER A 61 3.35 16.44 19.44
N GLU A 62 3.37 17.06 18.24
CA GLU A 62 2.95 18.47 18.11
C GLU A 62 1.69 18.74 17.30
N ILE A 63 1.21 17.77 16.51
CA ILE A 63 0.07 18.04 15.61
C ILE A 63 -1.15 17.34 16.16
N SER A 64 -2.12 18.17 16.57
CA SER A 64 -3.47 17.73 16.94
C SER A 64 -4.00 16.73 15.91
N THR A 65 -4.38 15.54 16.38
CA THR A 65 -5.07 14.51 15.58
C THR A 65 -6.52 14.89 15.26
N TRP A 66 -7.01 15.99 15.85
CA TRP A 66 -8.36 16.49 15.63
C TRP A 66 -8.45 17.39 14.39
N PRO A 67 -9.56 17.33 13.63
CA PRO A 67 -9.82 18.24 12.52
C PRO A 67 -9.67 19.71 12.90
N ASP A 68 -9.25 20.58 11.98
CA ASP A 68 -9.27 22.02 12.27
C ASP A 68 -10.70 22.55 12.37
N ARG A 69 -11.68 21.87 11.77
CA ARG A 69 -13.10 22.23 11.87
C ARG A 69 -14.02 21.01 11.82
N LEU A 70 -15.23 21.17 12.34
CA LEU A 70 -16.31 20.19 12.25
C LEU A 70 -17.62 20.89 11.88
N LEU A 71 -18.46 20.23 11.07
CA LEU A 71 -19.78 20.70 10.68
C LEU A 71 -20.82 20.25 11.71
N ASP A 72 -21.45 21.19 12.41
CA ASP A 72 -22.63 20.91 13.26
C ASP A 72 -23.87 20.83 12.36
N ILE A 73 -24.42 19.63 12.22
CA ILE A 73 -25.48 19.32 11.24
C ILE A 73 -26.82 19.98 11.61
N ARG A 74 -27.07 20.22 12.90
CA ARG A 74 -28.33 20.86 13.36
C ARG A 74 -28.43 22.30 12.90
N THR A 75 -27.28 22.97 12.84
CA THR A 75 -27.18 24.39 12.48
C THR A 75 -26.60 24.60 11.08
N MET A 76 -26.22 23.51 10.39
CA MET A 76 -25.45 23.54 9.15
C MET A 76 -24.29 24.53 9.22
N THR A 77 -23.56 24.55 10.34
CA THR A 77 -22.48 25.52 10.59
C THR A 77 -21.15 24.82 10.88
N SER A 78 -20.11 25.18 10.12
CA SER A 78 -18.74 24.69 10.34
C SER A 78 -18.03 25.51 11.41
N TYR A 79 -17.69 24.85 12.51
CA TYR A 79 -17.05 25.45 13.67
C TYR A 79 -15.54 25.19 13.67
N PRO A 80 -14.71 26.24 13.86
CA PRO A 80 -13.28 26.05 14.03
C PRO A 80 -12.99 25.42 15.39
N ARG A 81 -11.98 24.56 15.42
CA ARG A 81 -11.42 23.97 16.62
C ARG A 81 -10.84 25.06 17.51
N LYS A 82 -11.20 25.04 18.79
CA LYS A 82 -10.59 25.86 19.85
C LYS A 82 -9.81 24.96 20.82
N GLY A 83 -8.66 25.44 21.27
CA GLY A 83 -7.80 24.69 22.19
C GLY A 83 -7.37 23.35 21.59
N LYS A 84 -7.43 22.27 22.39
CA LYS A 84 -7.06 20.93 21.92
C LYS A 84 -8.09 20.33 20.96
N ALA A 85 -9.37 20.41 21.29
CA ALA A 85 -10.45 19.71 20.57
C ALA A 85 -11.87 20.23 20.87
N VAL A 86 -12.05 21.54 21.02
CA VAL A 86 -13.36 22.12 21.36
C VAL A 86 -14.04 22.69 20.12
N TYR A 87 -15.27 22.26 19.82
CA TYR A 87 -16.09 22.73 18.69
C TYR A 87 -17.47 23.12 19.19
N ASN A 88 -17.91 24.34 18.86
CA ASN A 88 -19.18 24.87 19.36
C ASN A 88 -19.38 24.73 20.89
N GLY A 89 -18.29 24.82 21.67
CA GLY A 89 -18.31 24.65 23.12
C GLY A 89 -18.31 23.19 23.63
N ILE A 90 -18.38 22.20 22.73
CA ILE A 90 -18.31 20.78 23.06
C ILE A 90 -16.86 20.32 22.96
N THR A 91 -16.35 19.71 24.02
CA THR A 91 -14.99 19.16 24.07
C THR A 91 -14.98 17.75 23.53
N GLU A 92 -14.09 17.47 22.58
CA GLU A 92 -13.91 16.15 21.98
C GLU A 92 -15.22 15.52 21.46
N PRO A 93 -16.04 16.23 20.67
CA PRO A 93 -17.30 15.69 20.18
C PRO A 93 -17.07 14.47 19.30
N SER A 94 -17.96 13.47 19.43
CA SER A 94 -18.09 12.41 18.44
C SER A 94 -18.51 13.02 17.10
N TYR A 95 -17.92 12.52 16.02
CA TYR A 95 -18.28 12.89 14.66
C TYR A 95 -18.19 11.70 13.71
N ASN A 96 -18.91 11.79 12.59
CA ASN A 96 -18.80 10.87 11.47
C ASN A 96 -18.04 11.51 10.31
N THR A 97 -17.49 10.73 9.38
CA THR A 97 -16.86 11.21 8.14
C THR A 97 -17.63 10.74 6.92
N ILE A 98 -17.64 11.55 5.87
CA ILE A 98 -18.19 11.17 4.57
C ILE A 98 -17.15 11.40 3.47
N SER A 99 -17.02 10.42 2.58
CA SER A 99 -16.10 10.39 1.44
C SER A 99 -16.91 10.43 0.14
N TYR A 100 -16.52 11.31 -0.79
CA TYR A 100 -17.25 11.58 -2.05
C TYR A 100 -16.42 12.42 -3.03
N CYS A 101 -16.92 12.63 -4.26
CA CYS A 101 -16.16 13.20 -5.39
C CYS A 101 -16.46 14.68 -5.72
N TRP A 102 -16.62 15.54 -4.72
CA TRP A 102 -17.05 16.92 -4.96
C TRP A 102 -16.13 17.75 -5.87
N GLY A 103 -14.80 17.68 -5.68
CA GLY A 103 -13.83 18.51 -6.41
C GLY A 103 -13.83 18.34 -7.93
N ARG A 104 -14.45 17.25 -8.44
CA ARG A 104 -14.64 17.03 -9.88
C ARG A 104 -15.69 17.97 -10.49
N TYR A 105 -16.67 18.34 -9.70
CA TYR A 105 -17.85 19.08 -10.12
C TYR A 105 -17.85 20.52 -9.63
N GLU A 106 -16.73 20.99 -9.08
CA GLU A 106 -16.54 22.39 -8.69
C GLU A 106 -16.77 23.32 -9.89
N ASP A 107 -17.67 24.30 -9.72
CA ASP A 107 -17.92 25.38 -10.65
C ASP A 107 -16.87 26.50 -10.46
N ARG A 108 -15.76 26.37 -11.16
CA ARG A 108 -14.65 27.35 -11.11
C ARG A 108 -14.93 28.63 -11.88
N GLU A 109 -15.88 28.59 -12.81
CA GLU A 109 -16.23 29.73 -13.66
C GLU A 109 -17.30 30.62 -13.01
N GLU A 110 -17.82 30.22 -11.84
CA GLU A 110 -18.92 30.87 -11.13
C GLU A 110 -20.09 31.18 -12.07
N ILE A 111 -20.49 30.19 -12.89
CA ILE A 111 -21.56 30.39 -13.87
C ILE A 111 -22.85 30.75 -13.11
N SER A 112 -23.36 31.96 -13.39
CA SER A 112 -24.50 32.55 -12.70
C SER A 112 -25.72 31.60 -12.70
N GLY A 113 -26.13 31.14 -11.51
CA GLY A 113 -27.34 30.32 -11.34
C GLY A 113 -27.16 29.08 -10.47
N ASN A 114 -25.94 28.57 -10.32
CA ASN A 114 -25.67 27.45 -9.42
C ASN A 114 -25.76 27.85 -7.95
N LYS A 115 -26.34 26.99 -7.12
CA LYS A 115 -26.54 27.24 -5.69
C LYS A 115 -25.36 26.67 -4.90
N ALA A 116 -24.82 27.45 -3.96
CA ALA A 116 -23.86 26.96 -2.98
C ALA A 116 -24.56 26.09 -1.92
N LEU A 117 -23.82 25.18 -1.31
CA LEU A 117 -24.30 24.43 -0.15
C LEU A 117 -24.78 25.40 0.95
N GLY A 118 -25.94 25.13 1.57
CA GLY A 118 -26.52 25.95 2.64
C GLY A 118 -25.74 25.93 3.97
N VAL A 119 -24.45 25.59 3.92
CA VAL A 119 -23.57 25.53 5.09
C VAL A 119 -22.96 26.90 5.35
N THR A 120 -23.02 27.32 6.62
CA THR A 120 -22.41 28.56 7.11
C THR A 120 -21.02 28.28 7.67
N ILE A 121 -20.02 29.02 7.20
CA ILE A 121 -18.69 29.03 7.83
C ILE A 121 -18.75 30.02 9.01
N LYS A 122 -18.59 29.54 10.26
CA LYS A 122 -18.93 30.31 11.47
C LYS A 122 -18.30 31.71 11.57
N ASP A 123 -17.07 31.83 11.12
CA ASP A 123 -16.24 33.04 11.08
C ASP A 123 -16.23 33.72 9.70
N GLY A 124 -16.91 33.13 8.70
CA GLY A 124 -16.96 33.64 7.33
C GLY A 124 -15.59 33.67 6.65
N SER A 125 -14.64 32.83 7.08
CA SER A 125 -13.25 32.86 6.62
C SER A 125 -13.09 32.49 5.14
N TRP A 126 -13.95 31.64 4.59
CA TRP A 126 -14.02 31.37 3.15
C TRP A 126 -15.46 31.12 2.69
N LYS A 127 -15.65 31.15 1.37
CA LYS A 127 -16.91 30.76 0.72
C LYS A 127 -16.83 29.30 0.30
N LEU A 128 -17.90 28.55 0.55
CA LEU A 128 -18.02 27.19 0.01
C LEU A 128 -18.05 27.26 -1.50
N PRO A 129 -17.29 26.39 -2.19
CA PRO A 129 -17.33 26.44 -3.63
C PRO A 129 -18.62 25.78 -4.13
N VAL A 130 -19.01 26.16 -5.35
CA VAL A 130 -20.31 25.85 -5.93
C VAL A 130 -20.20 24.59 -6.80
N ILE A 131 -21.27 23.80 -6.89
CA ILE A 131 -21.32 22.62 -7.79
C ILE A 131 -21.84 23.07 -9.15
N ASN A 132 -21.13 22.72 -10.21
CA ASN A 132 -21.59 22.91 -11.58
C ASN A 132 -22.57 21.79 -11.94
N SER A 133 -23.84 22.01 -11.63
CA SER A 133 -24.93 21.06 -11.92
C SER A 133 -25.12 20.78 -13.42
N ASN A 134 -24.55 21.59 -14.33
CA ASN A 134 -24.65 21.42 -15.77
C ASN A 134 -23.45 20.69 -16.39
N ARG A 135 -22.39 20.46 -15.62
CA ARG A 135 -21.19 19.78 -16.12
C ARG A 135 -21.53 18.31 -16.33
N GLN A 136 -21.63 17.91 -17.60
CA GLN A 136 -21.62 16.49 -17.95
C GLN A 136 -20.21 15.96 -17.77
N ASP A 137 -20.09 14.85 -17.04
CA ASP A 137 -18.88 14.05 -17.12
C ASP A 137 -18.95 13.22 -18.40
N ASN A 138 -17.84 13.12 -19.14
CA ASN A 138 -17.75 12.26 -20.31
C ASN A 138 -17.48 10.79 -19.90
N GLY A 139 -17.90 10.41 -18.68
CA GLY A 139 -17.87 9.04 -18.20
C GLY A 139 -18.63 8.10 -19.14
N ARG A 140 -18.30 6.80 -19.09
CA ARG A 140 -18.76 5.80 -20.06
C ARG A 140 -20.28 5.53 -20.03
N GLY A 141 -21.02 6.00 -19.01
CA GLY A 141 -22.41 5.62 -18.75
C GLY A 141 -23.53 6.59 -19.16
N GLY A 142 -23.25 7.84 -19.55
CA GLY A 142 -24.29 8.77 -20.02
C GLY A 142 -24.47 10.03 -19.16
N SER A 143 -25.45 10.85 -19.55
CA SER A 143 -25.66 12.24 -19.10
C SER A 143 -26.12 12.39 -17.64
N THR A 144 -25.35 11.87 -16.68
CA THR A 144 -25.68 12.05 -15.27
C THR A 144 -25.19 13.42 -14.82
N TYR A 145 -26.13 14.27 -14.45
CA TYR A 145 -25.80 15.54 -13.82
C TYR A 145 -25.33 15.29 -12.38
N PRO A 146 -24.36 16.08 -11.88
CA PRO A 146 -23.92 15.99 -10.51
C PRO A 146 -25.10 16.10 -9.53
N PHE A 147 -24.94 15.53 -8.34
CA PHE A 147 -25.91 15.71 -7.27
C PHE A 147 -26.15 17.21 -6.95
N SER A 148 -27.37 17.50 -6.54
CA SER A 148 -27.80 18.81 -6.07
C SER A 148 -27.34 19.07 -4.64
N VAL A 149 -27.31 20.35 -4.26
CA VAL A 149 -27.04 20.78 -2.89
C VAL A 149 -28.03 20.15 -1.92
N GLU A 150 -29.31 20.08 -2.30
CA GLU A 150 -30.38 19.52 -1.49
C GLU A 150 -30.19 18.02 -1.23
N GLU A 151 -29.70 17.28 -2.24
CA GLU A 151 -29.33 15.86 -2.08
C GLU A 151 -28.19 15.69 -1.08
N LEU A 152 -27.13 16.51 -1.18
CA LEU A 152 -26.02 16.48 -0.22
C LEU A 152 -26.50 16.84 1.20
N GLU A 153 -27.34 17.85 1.38
CA GLU A 153 -27.92 18.20 2.68
C GLU A 153 -28.76 17.07 3.27
N SER A 154 -29.51 16.34 2.44
CA SER A 154 -30.30 15.17 2.86
C SER A 154 -29.39 14.05 3.36
N VAL A 155 -28.36 13.70 2.57
CA VAL A 155 -27.40 12.64 2.91
C VAL A 155 -26.63 12.98 4.18
N LEU A 156 -26.24 14.23 4.37
CA LEU A 156 -25.56 14.68 5.59
C LEU A 156 -26.38 14.45 6.85
N ARG A 157 -27.71 14.52 6.78
CA ARG A 157 -28.59 14.21 7.93
C ARG A 157 -28.61 12.73 8.25
N VAL A 158 -28.52 11.86 7.23
CA VAL A 158 -28.43 10.41 7.42
C VAL A 158 -27.06 10.05 7.99
N VAL A 159 -25.98 10.59 7.41
CA VAL A 159 -24.62 10.40 7.90
C VAL A 159 -24.45 10.88 9.34
N ALA A 160 -25.20 11.90 9.76
CA ALA A 160 -25.19 12.40 11.14
C ALA A 160 -25.92 11.49 12.14
N GLU A 161 -26.50 10.36 11.74
CA GLU A 161 -27.21 9.50 12.67
C GLU A 161 -26.31 9.07 13.85
N GLY A 162 -26.75 9.42 15.07
CA GLY A 162 -26.04 9.15 16.31
C GLY A 162 -24.97 10.17 16.70
N VAL A 163 -24.72 11.22 15.91
CA VAL A 163 -23.73 12.26 16.20
C VAL A 163 -24.26 13.66 15.84
N ASP A 164 -23.73 14.70 16.48
CA ASP A 164 -24.06 16.09 16.14
C ASP A 164 -23.17 16.68 15.04
N PHE A 165 -21.98 16.09 14.86
CA PHE A 165 -20.93 16.61 14.00
C PHE A 165 -20.58 15.65 12.87
N VAL A 166 -20.30 16.23 11.70
CA VAL A 166 -19.74 15.51 10.56
C VAL A 166 -18.47 16.23 10.11
N TRP A 167 -17.47 15.45 9.73
CA TRP A 167 -16.34 15.97 8.97
C TRP A 167 -16.65 15.79 7.48
N LEU A 168 -16.71 16.93 6.80
CA LEU A 168 -17.02 17.08 5.38
C LEU A 168 -15.94 17.98 4.79
N ASP A 169 -15.18 17.49 3.81
CA ASP A 169 -14.00 18.15 3.23
C ASP A 169 -14.24 19.63 2.84
N ILE A 170 -15.30 19.94 2.09
CA ILE A 170 -15.60 21.30 1.61
C ILE A 170 -15.95 22.27 2.74
N ALA A 171 -16.51 21.76 3.83
CA ALA A 171 -16.94 22.55 4.97
C ALA A 171 -15.89 22.60 6.08
N CYS A 172 -14.99 21.62 6.15
CA CYS A 172 -14.03 21.48 7.23
C CYS A 172 -12.60 21.89 6.83
N ILE A 173 -12.31 21.94 5.53
CA ILE A 173 -11.05 22.41 4.96
C ILE A 173 -11.28 23.75 4.28
N ASP A 174 -10.43 24.75 4.54
CA ASP A 174 -10.49 26.02 3.81
C ASP A 174 -10.12 25.78 2.35
N GLN A 175 -11.13 25.80 1.48
CA GLN A 175 -10.96 25.50 0.05
C GLN A 175 -10.21 26.61 -0.71
N SER A 176 -10.01 27.78 -0.11
CA SER A 176 -9.30 28.92 -0.71
C SER A 176 -7.81 28.98 -0.35
N SER A 177 -7.38 28.23 0.66
CA SER A 177 -6.03 28.30 1.22
C SER A 177 -5.24 27.00 0.95
N SER A 178 -4.24 27.07 0.07
CA SER A 178 -3.40 25.91 -0.28
C SER A 178 -2.62 25.36 0.91
N SER A 179 -2.21 26.22 1.84
CA SER A 179 -1.50 25.83 3.05
C SER A 179 -2.41 25.14 4.06
N ASP A 180 -3.66 25.62 4.22
CA ASP A 180 -4.65 24.96 5.09
C ASP A 180 -5.10 23.63 4.50
N LYS A 181 -5.32 23.56 3.17
CA LYS A 181 -5.55 22.29 2.46
C LYS A 181 -4.44 21.28 2.74
N ALA A 182 -3.19 21.67 2.53
CA ALA A 182 -2.04 20.80 2.74
C ALA A 182 -1.90 20.35 4.20
N ARG A 183 -2.14 21.26 5.16
CA ARG A 183 -2.09 20.96 6.59
C ARG A 183 -3.17 19.96 7.00
N GLU A 184 -4.40 20.14 6.52
CA GLU A 184 -5.54 19.30 6.89
C GLU A 184 -5.52 17.95 6.16
N ALA A 185 -5.12 17.93 4.88
CA ALA A 185 -4.80 16.70 4.14
C ALA A 185 -3.74 15.88 4.90
N GLY A 186 -2.73 16.56 5.47
CA GLY A 186 -1.72 15.98 6.35
C GLY A 186 -2.24 15.39 7.68
N LYS A 187 -3.54 15.43 7.95
CA LYS A 187 -4.22 14.84 9.12
C LYS A 187 -5.30 13.83 8.74
N GLN A 188 -5.65 13.66 7.47
CA GLN A 188 -6.79 12.84 7.04
C GLN A 188 -6.80 11.44 7.65
N ALA A 189 -5.66 10.74 7.70
CA ALA A 189 -5.58 9.43 8.35
C ALA A 189 -6.04 9.47 9.83
N SER A 190 -5.59 10.46 10.60
CA SER A 190 -6.02 10.64 11.98
C SER A 190 -7.48 11.06 12.11
N ILE A 191 -8.00 11.85 11.16
CA ILE A 191 -9.39 12.29 11.13
C ILE A 191 -10.32 11.11 10.87
N PHE A 192 -10.04 10.32 9.84
CA PHE A 192 -10.80 9.12 9.48
C PHE A 192 -10.70 8.06 10.58
N LYS A 193 -9.52 7.83 11.16
CA LYS A 193 -9.33 6.87 12.27
C LYS A 193 -10.13 7.24 13.53
N ARG A 194 -10.30 8.54 13.82
CA ARG A 194 -11.05 9.01 15.00
C ARG A 194 -12.55 9.13 14.78
N ALA A 195 -13.03 9.07 13.55
CA ALA A 195 -14.45 9.18 13.25
C ALA A 195 -15.22 7.95 13.79
N THR A 196 -16.39 8.20 14.38
CA THR A 196 -17.25 7.15 14.97
C THR A 196 -17.71 6.17 13.89
N LYS A 197 -18.19 6.70 12.76
CA LYS A 197 -18.47 5.97 11.53
C LYS A 197 -17.91 6.71 10.33
N ALA A 198 -17.56 5.97 9.29
CA ALA A 198 -17.21 6.51 7.99
C ALA A 198 -18.26 6.07 6.97
N PHE A 199 -18.54 6.94 6.00
CA PHE A 199 -19.52 6.74 4.95
C PHE A 199 -18.91 7.03 3.59
N ILE A 200 -19.32 6.27 2.58
CA ILE A 200 -19.00 6.53 1.17
C ILE A 200 -20.31 6.82 0.45
N TRP A 201 -20.39 7.99 -0.15
CA TRP A 201 -21.57 8.40 -0.89
C TRP A 201 -21.43 8.09 -2.38
N LEU A 202 -22.10 7.02 -2.80
CA LEU A 202 -22.18 6.56 -4.18
C LEU A 202 -23.38 7.24 -4.85
N TRP A 203 -23.20 8.50 -5.20
CA TRP A 203 -24.28 9.39 -5.63
C TRP A 203 -24.78 9.09 -7.05
N GLU A 204 -24.07 8.27 -7.83
CA GLU A 204 -24.53 7.79 -9.14
C GLU A 204 -25.45 6.56 -9.00
N HIS A 205 -25.46 5.94 -7.82
CA HIS A 205 -26.41 4.89 -7.48
C HIS A 205 -27.61 5.45 -6.73
N ASP A 206 -28.82 5.21 -7.22
CA ASP A 206 -30.01 5.38 -6.39
C ASP A 206 -30.15 4.22 -5.39
N GLU A 207 -31.22 4.24 -4.59
CA GLU A 207 -31.44 3.22 -3.57
C GLU A 207 -31.67 1.83 -4.17
N GLU A 208 -32.41 1.75 -5.29
CA GLU A 208 -32.72 0.48 -5.95
C GLU A 208 -31.48 -0.11 -6.61
N SER A 209 -30.70 0.70 -7.33
CA SER A 209 -29.50 0.23 -8.02
C SER A 209 -28.40 -0.18 -7.05
N LEU A 210 -28.20 0.54 -5.94
CA LEU A 210 -27.25 0.14 -4.90
C LEU A 210 -27.69 -1.15 -4.21
N ALA A 211 -28.98 -1.28 -3.87
CA ALA A 211 -29.52 -2.49 -3.27
C ALA A 211 -29.35 -3.69 -4.21
N GLN A 212 -29.63 -3.52 -5.50
CA GLN A 212 -29.45 -4.55 -6.52
C GLN A 212 -27.98 -5.01 -6.62
N CYS A 213 -27.00 -4.09 -6.58
CA CYS A 213 -25.58 -4.44 -6.55
C CYS A 213 -25.23 -5.34 -5.35
N VAL A 214 -25.74 -5.00 -4.16
CA VAL A 214 -25.50 -5.78 -2.93
C VAL A 214 -26.16 -7.17 -3.00
N GLU A 215 -27.39 -7.25 -3.52
CA GLU A 215 -28.10 -8.51 -3.72
C GLU A 215 -27.40 -9.41 -4.73
N ASP A 216 -26.96 -8.86 -5.87
CA ASP A 216 -26.22 -9.60 -6.89
C ASP A 216 -24.89 -10.11 -6.35
N PHE A 217 -24.14 -9.29 -5.60
CA PHE A 217 -22.89 -9.71 -4.99
C PHE A 217 -23.12 -10.86 -3.99
N SER A 218 -24.13 -10.72 -3.14
CA SER A 218 -24.53 -11.77 -2.18
C SER A 218 -24.91 -13.07 -2.89
N TYR A 219 -25.69 -12.98 -3.97
CA TYR A 219 -26.09 -14.11 -4.79
C TYR A 219 -24.88 -14.83 -5.40
N ILE A 220 -23.94 -14.08 -5.99
CA ILE A 220 -22.75 -14.64 -6.64
C ILE A 220 -21.86 -15.33 -5.61
N VAL A 221 -21.54 -14.67 -4.50
CA VAL A 221 -20.75 -15.27 -3.40
C VAL A 221 -21.40 -16.55 -2.90
N GLY A 222 -22.72 -16.54 -2.67
CA GLY A 222 -23.47 -17.73 -2.26
C GLY A 222 -23.42 -18.87 -3.29
N LYS A 223 -23.38 -18.58 -4.59
CA LYS A 223 -23.22 -19.59 -5.65
C LYS A 223 -21.80 -20.15 -5.71
N LEU A 224 -20.79 -19.30 -5.57
CA LEU A 224 -19.38 -19.71 -5.57
C LEU A 224 -19.08 -20.60 -4.35
N ALA A 225 -19.59 -20.25 -3.17
CA ALA A 225 -19.40 -21.05 -1.95
C ALA A 225 -19.96 -22.49 -2.07
N ASN A 226 -20.96 -22.71 -2.92
CA ASN A 226 -21.59 -24.01 -3.13
C ASN A 226 -21.08 -24.76 -4.37
N SER A 227 -20.13 -24.20 -5.12
CA SER A 227 -19.67 -24.74 -6.40
C SER A 227 -18.19 -25.12 -6.33
N ALA A 228 -17.88 -26.42 -6.41
CA ALA A 228 -16.51 -26.90 -6.53
C ALA A 228 -15.94 -26.77 -7.96
N HIS A 229 -16.66 -26.12 -8.88
CA HIS A 229 -16.39 -26.12 -10.31
C HIS A 229 -16.39 -24.69 -10.86
N ARG A 230 -15.78 -24.52 -12.04
CA ARG A 230 -15.76 -23.26 -12.79
C ARG A 230 -17.19 -22.67 -12.89
N PRO A 231 -17.37 -21.35 -12.66
CA PRO A 231 -18.67 -20.72 -12.77
C PRO A 231 -19.28 -20.92 -14.16
N SER A 232 -20.59 -21.16 -14.21
CA SER A 232 -21.33 -21.22 -15.48
C SER A 232 -21.23 -19.88 -16.22
N SER A 233 -21.33 -19.88 -17.56
CA SER A 233 -21.32 -18.65 -18.36
C SER A 233 -22.37 -17.64 -17.90
N LYS A 234 -23.58 -18.11 -17.57
CA LYS A 234 -24.65 -17.24 -17.05
C LYS A 234 -24.26 -16.56 -15.73
N LEU A 235 -23.60 -17.27 -14.82
CA LEU A 235 -23.13 -16.69 -13.56
C LEU A 235 -22.02 -15.67 -13.83
N ALA A 236 -21.15 -15.96 -14.80
CA ALA A 236 -20.10 -15.04 -15.20
C ALA A 236 -20.65 -13.73 -15.80
N ASP A 237 -21.68 -13.82 -16.65
CA ASP A 237 -22.35 -12.63 -17.20
C ASP A 237 -22.95 -11.76 -16.09
N ILE A 238 -23.64 -12.39 -15.11
CA ILE A 238 -24.21 -11.68 -13.95
C ILE A 238 -23.11 -11.01 -13.14
N ALA A 239 -22.01 -11.72 -12.84
CA ALA A 239 -20.91 -11.17 -12.07
C ALA A 239 -20.21 -10.01 -12.78
N ASN A 240 -19.93 -10.15 -14.07
CA ASN A 240 -19.27 -9.10 -14.84
C ASN A 240 -20.13 -7.84 -14.93
N ASN A 241 -21.45 -7.97 -15.13
CA ASN A 241 -22.36 -6.83 -15.14
C ASN A 241 -22.44 -6.16 -13.77
N ALA A 242 -22.67 -6.93 -12.71
CA ALA A 242 -22.79 -6.38 -11.36
C ALA A 242 -21.52 -5.65 -10.91
N ILE A 243 -20.33 -6.18 -11.23
CA ILE A 243 -19.05 -5.54 -10.91
C ILE A 243 -18.89 -4.23 -11.68
N ASN A 244 -19.18 -4.23 -12.98
CA ASN A 244 -19.08 -3.03 -13.81
C ASN A 244 -20.07 -1.96 -13.36
N ASP A 245 -21.33 -2.33 -13.10
CA ASP A 245 -22.38 -1.42 -12.66
C ASP A 245 -21.99 -0.76 -11.33
N PHE A 246 -21.48 -1.53 -10.36
CA PHE A 246 -21.00 -0.99 -9.09
C PHE A 246 -19.76 -0.09 -9.24
N LEU A 247 -18.81 -0.46 -10.10
CA LEU A 247 -17.56 0.28 -10.30
C LEU A 247 -17.69 1.47 -11.26
N ASP A 248 -18.85 1.70 -11.87
CA ASP A 248 -19.08 2.83 -12.76
C ASP A 248 -19.17 4.16 -11.99
N ASP A 249 -19.42 4.13 -10.67
CA ASP A 249 -19.44 5.35 -9.86
C ASP A 249 -18.09 6.08 -9.91
N SER A 250 -18.14 7.39 -10.17
CA SER A 250 -17.03 8.34 -10.18
C SER A 250 -16.13 8.25 -8.95
N PHE A 251 -16.67 7.80 -7.81
CA PHE A 251 -15.94 7.44 -6.60
C PHE A 251 -14.78 6.50 -6.89
N PHE A 252 -14.98 5.44 -7.68
CA PHE A 252 -13.97 4.41 -7.95
C PHE A 252 -12.93 4.79 -9.00
N SER A 253 -12.99 6.01 -9.54
CA SER A 253 -11.94 6.56 -10.38
C SER A 253 -11.19 7.73 -9.74
N SER A 254 -11.61 8.25 -8.59
CA SER A 254 -10.97 9.41 -7.95
C SER A 254 -9.73 9.01 -7.16
N LEU A 255 -8.66 9.81 -7.24
CA LEU A 255 -7.45 9.55 -6.48
C LEU A 255 -7.66 9.77 -4.97
N TRP A 256 -8.38 10.82 -4.59
CA TRP A 256 -8.59 11.16 -3.18
C TRP A 256 -9.44 10.10 -2.45
N THR A 257 -10.41 9.51 -3.15
CA THR A 257 -11.26 8.45 -2.59
C THR A 257 -10.51 7.12 -2.45
N LEU A 258 -9.43 6.88 -3.21
CA LEU A 258 -8.56 5.71 -3.03
C LEU A 258 -7.91 5.72 -1.64
N GLN A 259 -7.43 6.89 -1.20
CA GLN A 259 -6.86 7.07 0.14
C GLN A 259 -7.90 6.79 1.23
N GLU A 260 -9.07 7.40 1.07
CA GLU A 260 -10.16 7.33 2.06
C GLU A 260 -10.70 5.89 2.17
N SER A 261 -10.82 5.21 1.04
CA SER A 261 -11.18 3.78 0.92
C SER A 261 -10.19 2.88 1.64
N PHE A 262 -8.88 3.14 1.48
CA PHE A 262 -7.84 2.38 2.17
C PHE A 262 -7.87 2.59 3.68
N LEU A 263 -8.11 3.84 4.12
CA LEU A 263 -8.14 4.21 5.54
C LEU A 263 -9.37 3.70 6.29
N ARG A 264 -10.53 3.57 5.63
CA ARG A 264 -11.79 3.12 6.24
C ARG A 264 -12.53 2.14 5.35
N LYS A 265 -12.02 0.91 5.29
CA LYS A 265 -12.67 -0.21 4.58
C LYS A 265 -14.02 -0.59 5.20
N ASP A 266 -14.22 -0.26 6.47
CA ASP A 266 -15.49 -0.38 7.19
C ASP A 266 -16.50 0.73 6.83
N SER A 267 -16.18 1.62 5.89
CA SER A 267 -17.09 2.70 5.48
C SER A 267 -18.40 2.14 4.95
N ILE A 268 -19.50 2.68 5.48
CA ILE A 268 -20.87 2.33 5.10
C ILE A 268 -21.19 2.97 3.75
N LEU A 269 -21.73 2.19 2.82
CA LEU A 269 -22.16 2.69 1.52
C LEU A 269 -23.55 3.34 1.63
N VAL A 270 -23.68 4.56 1.12
CA VAL A 270 -24.96 5.27 1.03
C VAL A 270 -25.25 5.65 -0.42
N SER A 271 -26.49 5.45 -0.84
CA SER A 271 -26.98 5.82 -2.16
C SER A 271 -27.13 7.33 -2.31
N ARG A 272 -27.48 7.79 -3.52
CA ARG A 272 -27.81 9.17 -3.85
C ARG A 272 -28.79 9.83 -2.89
N SER A 273 -29.81 9.09 -2.42
CA SER A 273 -30.82 9.58 -1.49
C SER A 273 -30.41 9.51 -0.02
N GLY A 274 -29.23 8.94 0.28
CA GLY A 274 -28.71 8.74 1.62
C GLY A 274 -29.10 7.41 2.26
N HIS A 275 -29.81 6.53 1.54
CA HIS A 275 -30.18 5.23 2.10
C HIS A 275 -28.99 4.26 2.06
N THR A 276 -28.81 3.53 3.15
CA THR A 276 -27.84 2.44 3.20
C THR A 276 -28.46 1.19 2.61
N ALA A 277 -27.76 0.53 1.68
CA ALA A 277 -28.15 -0.81 1.30
C ALA A 277 -27.91 -1.77 2.47
N LEU A 278 -28.90 -2.62 2.75
CA LEU A 278 -28.76 -3.71 3.72
C LEU A 278 -28.29 -4.97 2.99
N ALA A 279 -27.29 -5.64 3.51
CA ALA A 279 -26.89 -6.93 2.98
C ALA A 279 -27.87 -8.01 3.43
N ALA A 280 -28.94 -8.22 2.65
CA ALA A 280 -30.09 -8.97 3.12
C ALA A 280 -29.85 -10.48 3.34
N LEU A 281 -28.79 -11.09 2.78
CA LEU A 281 -28.78 -12.56 2.58
C LEU A 281 -27.40 -13.23 2.54
N ALA A 282 -26.35 -12.68 3.15
CA ALA A 282 -25.16 -13.50 3.34
C ALA A 282 -25.51 -14.71 4.23
N PRO A 283 -25.00 -15.93 3.96
CA PRO A 283 -25.13 -17.05 4.88
C PRO A 283 -24.75 -16.56 6.28
N SER A 284 -25.62 -16.82 7.27
CA SER A 284 -25.73 -16.19 8.62
C SER A 284 -24.46 -16.14 9.50
N ASN A 285 -23.30 -16.45 8.94
CA ASN A 285 -22.03 -16.63 9.60
C ASN A 285 -20.95 -15.71 9.01
N GLN A 286 -21.19 -15.06 7.84
CA GLN A 286 -20.18 -14.25 7.16
C GLN A 286 -20.44 -12.75 7.28
N TRP A 287 -21.67 -12.28 7.06
CA TRP A 287 -22.00 -10.85 7.24
C TRP A 287 -23.09 -10.72 8.32
N PRO A 288 -22.82 -10.09 9.47
CA PRO A 288 -23.88 -9.78 10.44
C PRO A 288 -24.91 -8.85 9.80
N ASP A 289 -26.14 -8.78 10.34
CA ASP A 289 -27.23 -7.86 9.93
C ASP A 289 -26.77 -6.39 10.02
N THR A 290 -25.96 -5.97 9.05
CA THR A 290 -25.17 -4.75 9.07
C THR A 290 -25.21 -4.11 7.69
N HIS A 291 -25.03 -2.81 7.67
CA HIS A 291 -25.04 -2.04 6.42
C HIS A 291 -23.95 -2.55 5.49
N ALA A 292 -24.22 -2.54 4.17
CA ALA A 292 -23.19 -2.81 3.18
C ALA A 292 -22.02 -1.83 3.39
N ASN A 293 -20.82 -2.37 3.49
CA ASN A 293 -19.59 -1.61 3.66
C ASN A 293 -18.61 -1.90 2.52
N LEU A 294 -17.60 -1.04 2.40
CA LEU A 294 -16.63 -1.13 1.32
C LEU A 294 -15.86 -2.47 1.33
N ARG A 295 -15.44 -2.97 2.49
CA ARG A 295 -14.69 -4.23 2.63
C ARG A 295 -15.44 -5.41 2.01
N ASP A 296 -16.72 -5.52 2.32
CA ASP A 296 -17.56 -6.60 1.80
C ASP A 296 -17.77 -6.46 0.29
N MET A 297 -17.91 -5.22 -0.18
CA MET A 297 -18.10 -4.94 -1.61
C MET A 297 -16.80 -5.01 -2.43
N THR A 298 -15.61 -4.95 -1.83
CA THR A 298 -14.35 -5.21 -2.55
C THR A 298 -14.01 -6.70 -2.65
N TYR A 299 -14.59 -7.54 -1.78
CA TYR A 299 -14.30 -8.97 -1.73
C TYR A 299 -14.63 -9.67 -3.04
N LEU A 300 -15.88 -9.56 -3.52
CA LEU A 300 -16.31 -10.27 -4.71
C LEU A 300 -15.50 -9.86 -5.95
N PRO A 301 -15.34 -8.57 -6.31
CA PRO A 301 -14.56 -8.20 -7.48
C PRO A 301 -13.12 -8.70 -7.41
N THR A 302 -12.49 -8.64 -6.22
CA THR A 302 -11.13 -9.14 -6.01
C THR A 302 -11.04 -10.65 -6.19
N LEU A 303 -11.96 -11.41 -5.57
CA LEU A 303 -12.06 -12.87 -5.71
C LEU A 303 -12.29 -13.25 -7.18
N TRP A 304 -13.17 -12.52 -7.87
CA TRP A 304 -13.56 -12.77 -9.25
C TRP A 304 -12.36 -12.69 -10.20
N VAL A 305 -11.59 -11.60 -10.13
CA VAL A 305 -10.40 -11.42 -10.99
C VAL A 305 -9.23 -12.32 -10.63
N THR A 306 -9.13 -12.75 -9.37
CA THR A 306 -8.00 -13.58 -8.89
C THR A 306 -8.24 -15.07 -9.15
N GLU A 307 -9.41 -15.59 -8.76
CA GLU A 307 -9.71 -17.02 -8.82
C GLU A 307 -10.39 -17.43 -10.13
N TYR A 308 -11.04 -16.49 -10.82
CA TYR A 308 -11.81 -16.76 -12.03
C TYR A 308 -11.40 -15.88 -13.23
N PRO A 309 -10.11 -15.62 -13.50
CA PRO A 309 -9.68 -14.70 -14.55
C PRO A 309 -10.22 -15.08 -15.94
N ASN A 310 -10.35 -16.38 -16.24
CA ASN A 310 -10.92 -16.89 -17.50
C ASN A 310 -12.45 -16.68 -17.64
N SER A 311 -13.11 -16.14 -16.62
CA SER A 311 -14.53 -15.81 -16.61
C SER A 311 -14.77 -14.29 -16.53
N CYS A 312 -13.71 -13.52 -16.30
CA CYS A 312 -13.72 -12.06 -16.38
C CYS A 312 -13.62 -11.62 -17.83
N ASN A 313 -14.38 -10.60 -18.22
CA ASN A 313 -14.06 -9.87 -19.44
C ASN A 313 -12.98 -8.81 -19.16
N ASP A 314 -12.34 -8.30 -20.22
CA ASP A 314 -11.25 -7.32 -20.10
C ASP A 314 -11.73 -6.02 -19.43
N GLU A 315 -13.00 -5.65 -19.62
CA GLU A 315 -13.58 -4.44 -19.02
C GLU A 315 -13.63 -4.52 -17.49
N VAL A 316 -14.07 -5.66 -16.94
CA VAL A 316 -14.11 -5.92 -15.49
C VAL A 316 -12.70 -5.99 -14.93
N LEU A 317 -11.77 -6.66 -15.63
CA LEU A 317 -10.38 -6.74 -15.20
C LEU A 317 -9.77 -5.34 -15.06
N GLU A 318 -9.97 -4.49 -16.06
CA GLU A 318 -9.48 -3.11 -16.04
C GLU A 318 -10.25 -2.23 -15.03
N ALA A 319 -11.56 -2.42 -14.85
CA ALA A 319 -12.34 -1.69 -13.86
C ALA A 319 -11.86 -2.02 -12.43
N VAL A 320 -11.68 -3.29 -12.10
CA VAL A 320 -11.17 -3.75 -10.79
C VAL A 320 -9.76 -3.24 -10.57
N LYS A 321 -8.87 -3.36 -11.57
CA LYS A 321 -7.49 -2.86 -11.49
C LYS A 321 -7.45 -1.35 -11.25
N ARG A 322 -8.21 -0.57 -12.02
CA ARG A 322 -8.31 0.90 -11.89
C ARG A 322 -8.91 1.31 -10.54
N SER A 323 -9.87 0.55 -10.03
CA SER A 323 -10.48 0.79 -8.72
C SER A 323 -9.53 0.48 -7.56
N GLY A 324 -8.44 -0.27 -7.77
CA GLY A 324 -7.54 -0.63 -6.67
C GLY A 324 -8.16 -1.57 -5.65
N PHE A 325 -9.26 -2.26 -5.97
CA PHE A 325 -9.98 -3.09 -5.00
C PHE A 325 -9.12 -4.24 -4.47
N ARG A 326 -8.31 -4.84 -5.34
CA ARG A 326 -7.36 -5.88 -4.95
C ARG A 326 -6.38 -5.34 -3.91
N GLU A 327 -5.88 -4.13 -4.12
CA GLU A 327 -4.89 -3.47 -3.27
C GLU A 327 -5.50 -3.02 -1.94
N ILE A 328 -6.69 -2.41 -1.97
CA ILE A 328 -7.47 -2.07 -0.77
C ILE A 328 -7.77 -3.33 0.06
N PHE A 329 -8.18 -4.41 -0.61
CA PHE A 329 -8.50 -5.67 0.05
C PHE A 329 -7.27 -6.35 0.66
N SER A 330 -6.11 -6.27 -0.02
CA SER A 330 -4.85 -6.84 0.48
C SER A 330 -4.26 -6.11 1.68
N GLU A 331 -4.70 -4.89 1.95
CA GLU A 331 -4.19 -4.03 3.02
C GLU A 331 -2.69 -3.69 2.91
N ASN A 332 -2.07 -3.96 1.76
CA ASN A 332 -0.66 -3.67 1.54
C ASN A 332 -0.50 -2.26 0.95
N PRO A 333 0.04 -1.28 1.72
CA PRO A 333 0.13 0.09 1.26
C PRO A 333 1.02 0.25 0.02
N LEU A 334 2.04 -0.59 -0.18
CA LEU A 334 2.96 -0.48 -1.33
C LEU A 334 2.26 -0.58 -2.67
N THR A 335 1.20 -1.39 -2.72
CA THR A 335 0.47 -1.66 -3.95
C THR A 335 -0.39 -0.46 -4.37
N ILE A 336 -0.80 0.38 -3.40
CA ILE A 336 -1.65 1.55 -3.62
C ILE A 336 -0.95 2.64 -4.41
N PHE A 337 0.39 2.77 -4.30
CA PHE A 337 1.12 3.81 -5.04
C PHE A 337 1.06 3.62 -6.56
N ASN A 338 1.05 2.38 -7.03
CA ASN A 338 0.90 2.04 -8.44
C ASN A 338 -0.52 2.31 -8.92
N VAL A 339 -1.52 1.91 -8.11
CA VAL A 339 -2.93 2.15 -8.41
C VAL A 339 -3.24 3.64 -8.55
N ALA A 340 -2.55 4.51 -7.82
CA ALA A 340 -2.75 5.96 -7.95
C ALA A 340 -2.47 6.51 -9.36
N GLU A 341 -1.66 5.84 -10.18
CA GLU A 341 -1.47 6.24 -11.58
C GLU A 341 -2.74 6.03 -12.42
N LEU A 342 -3.52 5.01 -12.07
CA LEU A 342 -4.76 4.63 -12.76
C LEU A 342 -5.95 5.50 -12.33
N ARG A 343 -5.83 6.22 -11.21
CA ARG A 343 -6.85 7.13 -10.71
C ARG A 343 -6.73 8.51 -11.34
N SER A 344 -7.86 9.17 -11.51
CA SER A 344 -7.92 10.54 -12.01
C SER A 344 -7.61 11.54 -10.91
N CYS A 345 -6.67 12.44 -11.18
CA CYS A 345 -6.36 13.63 -10.40
C CYS A 345 -6.19 14.83 -11.33
N GLN A 346 -6.25 16.05 -10.78
CA GLN A 346 -6.03 17.27 -11.57
C GLN A 346 -4.55 17.64 -11.63
N ASP A 347 -3.87 17.56 -10.48
CA ASP A 347 -2.45 17.82 -10.35
C ASP A 347 -1.71 16.49 -10.20
N GLU A 348 -0.64 16.27 -10.96
CA GLU A 348 0.11 15.01 -10.89
C GLU A 348 0.75 14.79 -9.52
N GLN A 349 1.14 15.87 -8.84
CA GLN A 349 1.70 15.82 -7.47
C GLN A 349 0.73 15.23 -6.44
N ASP A 350 -0.58 15.26 -6.72
CA ASP A 350 -1.57 14.67 -5.82
C ASP A 350 -1.41 13.15 -5.73
N ARG A 351 -0.77 12.48 -6.70
CA ARG A 351 -0.43 11.05 -6.62
C ARG A 351 0.46 10.72 -5.42
N VAL A 352 1.28 11.68 -4.97
CA VAL A 352 2.04 11.56 -3.72
C VAL A 352 1.26 12.17 -2.55
N TYR A 353 0.74 13.39 -2.69
CA TYR A 353 0.08 14.08 -1.57
C TYR A 353 -1.18 13.39 -1.07
N GLY A 354 -1.96 12.81 -1.98
CA GLY A 354 -3.16 12.04 -1.72
C GLY A 354 -2.89 10.60 -1.26
N LEU A 355 -1.64 10.18 -1.09
CA LEU A 355 -1.32 8.86 -0.52
C LEU A 355 -0.39 8.92 0.69
N GLN A 356 0.38 10.00 0.86
CA GLN A 356 1.41 10.11 1.90
C GLN A 356 0.91 9.76 3.32
N GLN A 357 -0.37 10.01 3.63
CA GLN A 357 -0.94 9.71 4.95
C GLN A 357 -1.16 8.21 5.20
N ILE A 358 -1.36 7.39 4.15
CA ILE A 358 -1.38 5.93 4.28
C ILE A 358 -0.06 5.44 4.89
N TYR A 359 1.05 6.07 4.49
CA TYR A 359 2.39 5.77 4.97
C TYR A 359 2.75 6.53 6.27
N GLY A 360 1.86 7.36 6.79
CA GLY A 360 2.10 8.27 7.91
C GLY A 360 3.26 9.24 7.63
N LEU A 361 3.39 9.72 6.40
CA LEU A 361 4.44 10.64 5.95
C LEU A 361 3.90 12.05 5.80
N LYS A 362 4.80 13.04 5.83
CA LYS A 362 4.53 14.44 5.49
C LYS A 362 5.62 14.91 4.55
N LEU A 363 5.24 15.30 3.35
CA LEU A 363 6.16 15.60 2.24
C LEU A 363 5.86 16.98 1.65
N GLY A 364 6.84 17.55 0.95
CA GLY A 364 6.73 18.81 0.22
C GLY A 364 6.04 19.92 1.02
N LYS A 365 4.99 20.50 0.44
CA LYS A 365 4.21 21.60 1.03
C LYS A 365 3.52 21.24 2.37
N SER A 366 3.34 19.95 2.68
CA SER A 366 2.73 19.52 3.95
C SER A 366 3.71 19.52 5.14
N LYS A 367 5.03 19.59 4.90
CA LYS A 367 6.03 19.68 5.98
C LYS A 367 6.03 21.04 6.68
N SER A 368 5.88 22.12 5.92
CA SER A 368 5.83 23.46 6.45
C SER A 368 5.03 24.37 5.53
N ALA A 369 4.06 25.09 6.09
CA ALA A 369 3.30 26.12 5.37
C ALA A 369 4.19 27.25 4.83
N SER A 370 5.42 27.40 5.34
CA SER A 370 6.40 28.39 4.85
C SER A 370 7.27 27.88 3.69
N ALA A 371 7.20 26.59 3.34
CA ALA A 371 7.89 26.05 2.19
C ALA A 371 7.13 26.43 0.90
N SER A 372 7.30 27.68 0.47
CA SER A 372 6.66 28.23 -0.73
C SER A 372 7.19 27.66 -2.04
N ARG A 373 8.14 26.71 -2.00
CA ARG A 373 8.67 26.09 -3.21
C ARG A 373 7.69 25.03 -3.67
N GLU A 374 7.12 25.23 -4.86
CA GLU A 374 6.42 24.18 -5.57
C GLU A 374 7.40 23.04 -5.85
N SER A 375 7.17 21.89 -5.23
CA SER A 375 7.90 20.66 -5.53
C SER A 375 7.40 20.09 -6.85
N THR A 376 8.33 19.71 -7.73
CA THR A 376 7.98 18.92 -8.92
C THR A 376 7.50 17.53 -8.48
N MET A 377 6.86 16.79 -9.39
CA MET A 377 6.51 15.40 -9.13
C MET A 377 7.76 14.57 -8.82
N GLU A 378 8.86 14.80 -9.54
CA GLU A 378 10.14 14.14 -9.31
C GLU A 378 10.72 14.45 -7.91
N ASP A 379 10.70 15.72 -7.49
CA ASP A 379 11.12 16.12 -6.14
C ASP A 379 10.31 15.37 -5.06
N LEU A 380 8.99 15.27 -5.25
CA LEU A 380 8.10 14.59 -4.32
C LEU A 380 8.28 13.08 -4.31
N THR A 381 8.47 12.44 -5.47
CA THR A 381 8.75 10.99 -5.56
C THR A 381 10.06 10.67 -4.87
N ASN A 382 11.10 11.48 -5.07
CA ASN A 382 12.37 11.35 -4.35
C ASN A 382 12.16 11.49 -2.83
N GLU A 383 11.46 12.53 -2.40
CA GLU A 383 11.19 12.77 -0.99
C GLU A 383 10.36 11.64 -0.35
N PHE A 384 9.36 11.13 -1.08
CA PHE A 384 8.52 10.00 -0.71
C PHE A 384 9.36 8.73 -0.54
N ALA A 385 10.15 8.37 -1.55
CA ALA A 385 11.02 7.19 -1.49
C ALA A 385 12.07 7.29 -0.38
N MET A 386 12.68 8.46 -0.18
CA MET A 386 13.61 8.69 0.94
C MET A 386 12.93 8.51 2.29
N ALA A 387 11.75 9.11 2.47
CA ALA A 387 11.01 9.03 3.71
C ALA A 387 10.51 7.60 3.97
N LEU A 388 10.10 6.88 2.93
CA LEU A 388 9.70 5.48 3.00
C LEU A 388 10.89 4.58 3.36
N ASN A 389 12.04 4.73 2.71
CA ASN A 389 13.26 3.98 3.05
C ASN A 389 13.72 4.23 4.49
N LYS A 390 13.63 5.48 4.95
CA LYS A 390 13.96 5.84 6.33
C LYS A 390 13.02 5.19 7.36
N LYS A 391 11.73 5.08 7.02
CA LYS A 391 10.70 4.62 7.95
C LYS A 391 10.45 3.10 7.87
N TYR A 392 10.51 2.54 6.67
CA TYR A 392 10.21 1.15 6.31
C TYR A 392 11.18 0.64 5.23
N PRO A 393 12.46 0.40 5.56
CA PRO A 393 13.47 0.04 4.57
C PRO A 393 13.11 -1.22 3.78
N VAL A 394 12.52 -2.24 4.42
CA VAL A 394 12.09 -3.46 3.73
C VAL A 394 10.97 -3.16 2.74
N LEU A 395 9.89 -2.52 3.18
CA LEU A 395 8.76 -2.18 2.31
C LEU A 395 9.19 -1.27 1.16
N ALA A 396 10.04 -0.29 1.45
CA ALA A 396 10.53 0.68 0.49
C ALA A 396 11.41 0.08 -0.62
N GLN A 397 11.77 -1.19 -0.53
CA GLN A 397 12.58 -1.92 -1.52
C GLN A 397 11.90 -3.20 -2.03
N ALA A 398 10.74 -3.54 -1.46
CA ALA A 398 9.97 -4.76 -1.70
C ALA A 398 9.17 -4.70 -3.02
N PHE A 399 9.85 -4.35 -4.10
CA PHE A 399 9.28 -4.18 -5.44
C PHE A 399 10.32 -4.55 -6.51
N VAL A 400 9.87 -4.71 -7.74
CA VAL A 400 10.75 -4.74 -8.93
C VAL A 400 10.24 -3.77 -9.97
N HIS A 401 11.15 -3.11 -10.68
CA HIS A 401 10.78 -2.24 -11.80
C HIS A 401 10.26 -3.07 -12.98
N THR A 402 9.10 -2.71 -13.51
CA THR A 402 8.46 -3.38 -14.67
C THR A 402 8.71 -2.62 -15.98
N THR A 403 9.54 -1.59 -15.92
CA THR A 403 9.99 -0.80 -17.05
C THR A 403 11.46 -0.48 -16.85
N ASP A 404 12.18 -0.14 -17.92
CA ASP A 404 13.56 0.29 -17.76
C ASP A 404 13.62 1.65 -17.04
N VAL A 405 14.33 1.67 -15.92
CA VAL A 405 14.54 2.86 -15.09
C VAL A 405 16.02 3.21 -15.09
N ALA A 406 16.28 4.53 -15.14
CA ALA A 406 17.62 5.08 -15.07
C ALA A 406 18.38 4.47 -13.89
N HIS A 407 19.64 4.12 -14.12
CA HIS A 407 20.44 3.38 -13.16
C HIS A 407 20.44 4.00 -11.74
N PHE A 408 20.47 5.33 -11.65
CA PHE A 408 20.50 6.08 -10.40
C PHE A 408 19.13 6.22 -9.71
N ASP A 409 18.05 5.78 -10.35
CA ASP A 409 16.68 5.87 -9.82
C ASP A 409 16.12 4.49 -9.42
N ARG A 410 16.84 3.40 -9.67
CA ARG A 410 16.36 2.04 -9.37
C ARG A 410 16.07 1.80 -7.89
N TRP A 411 16.71 2.55 -6.99
CA TRP A 411 16.52 2.46 -5.54
C TRP A 411 15.18 3.02 -5.06
N ARG A 412 14.54 3.92 -5.81
CA ARG A 412 13.27 4.54 -5.40
C ARG A 412 12.10 3.77 -5.99
N ILE A 413 11.04 3.63 -5.20
CA ILE A 413 9.76 3.16 -5.69
C ILE A 413 9.15 4.24 -6.59
N ASP A 414 8.58 3.82 -7.73
CA ASP A 414 7.76 4.64 -8.60
C ASP A 414 6.43 3.93 -8.91
N GLN A 415 5.67 4.40 -9.90
CA GLN A 415 4.36 3.85 -10.24
C GLN A 415 4.44 2.63 -11.18
N ASN A 416 5.60 2.38 -11.79
CA ASN A 416 5.88 1.30 -12.74
C ASN A 416 6.66 0.16 -12.08
N VAL A 417 6.16 -0.29 -10.92
CA VAL A 417 6.75 -1.41 -10.18
C VAL A 417 5.76 -2.56 -10.02
N ALA A 418 6.26 -3.77 -9.86
CA ALA A 418 5.50 -4.92 -9.42
C ALA A 418 5.89 -5.27 -7.99
N ILE A 419 4.89 -5.56 -7.17
CA ILE A 419 5.10 -6.09 -5.82
C ILE A 419 5.00 -7.61 -5.93
N PRO A 420 5.99 -8.38 -5.44
CA PRO A 420 5.89 -9.83 -5.42
C PRO A 420 4.61 -10.35 -4.76
N ALA A 421 3.91 -11.30 -5.40
CA ALA A 421 2.57 -11.76 -4.98
C ALA A 421 2.47 -12.19 -3.51
N TRP A 422 3.51 -12.82 -2.96
CA TRP A 422 3.49 -13.26 -1.57
C TRP A 422 3.60 -12.11 -0.56
N LEU A 423 4.09 -10.93 -0.97
CA LEU A 423 4.15 -9.73 -0.14
C LEU A 423 2.78 -9.07 0.06
N TYR A 424 1.76 -9.43 -0.73
CA TYR A 424 0.39 -8.90 -0.56
C TYR A 424 -0.25 -9.31 0.78
N SER A 425 0.28 -10.32 1.46
CA SER A 425 -0.24 -10.83 2.74
C SER A 425 0.75 -10.67 3.90
N VAL A 426 1.77 -9.82 3.74
CA VAL A 426 2.69 -9.51 4.83
C VAL A 426 1.94 -8.70 5.88
N VAL A 427 1.97 -9.18 7.13
CA VAL A 427 1.20 -8.64 8.25
C VAL A 427 2.07 -7.79 9.17
N GLU A 428 3.36 -8.08 9.24
CA GLU A 428 4.28 -7.34 10.09
C GLU A 428 5.65 -7.22 9.42
N VAL A 429 6.12 -5.99 9.27
CA VAL A 429 7.52 -5.71 8.97
C VAL A 429 8.18 -5.35 10.28
N ARG A 430 8.96 -6.28 10.82
CA ARG A 430 9.81 -5.97 11.97
C ARG A 430 11.07 -5.34 11.41
N PRO A 431 11.25 -4.00 11.52
CA PRO A 431 12.51 -3.41 11.14
C PRO A 431 13.57 -4.08 12.01
N PRO A 432 14.60 -4.69 11.41
CA PRO A 432 15.79 -4.95 12.19
C PRO A 432 16.36 -3.59 12.62
N GLN A 433 17.13 -3.57 13.69
CA GLN A 433 17.96 -2.41 14.04
C GLN A 433 19.13 -2.26 13.04
N VAL A 434 18.84 -2.24 11.73
CA VAL A 434 19.84 -2.10 10.68
C VAL A 434 20.21 -0.61 10.53
N PRO A 435 21.50 -0.28 10.35
CA PRO A 435 21.94 1.08 10.03
C PRO A 435 21.15 1.66 8.85
N GLY A 436 20.78 2.93 8.95
CA GLY A 436 19.83 3.53 8.02
C GLY A 436 20.37 3.65 6.60
N ILE A 437 19.46 3.56 5.62
CA ILE A 437 19.73 4.03 4.26
C ILE A 437 19.92 5.55 4.33
N THR A 438 21.07 6.05 3.87
CA THR A 438 21.36 7.48 3.84
C THR A 438 21.44 7.95 2.38
N VAL A 439 20.40 8.64 1.94
CA VAL A 439 20.38 9.26 0.61
C VAL A 439 21.11 10.60 0.67
N PHE A 440 22.15 10.77 -0.14
CA PHE A 440 22.91 12.01 -0.26
C PHE A 440 22.53 12.70 -1.57
N ASN A 441 21.86 13.85 -1.48
CA ASN A 441 21.66 14.65 -2.69
C ASN A 441 22.99 15.28 -3.10
N ASN A 442 23.63 14.73 -4.13
CA ASN A 442 24.87 15.27 -4.66
C ASN A 442 24.56 16.35 -5.71
N LYS A 443 24.37 17.57 -5.21
CA LYS A 443 24.10 18.76 -6.05
C LYS A 443 25.20 19.02 -7.09
N GLU A 444 26.40 18.47 -6.91
CA GLU A 444 27.55 18.70 -7.79
C GLU A 444 27.38 18.01 -9.16
N PHE A 445 26.66 16.88 -9.20
CA PHE A 445 26.45 16.11 -10.43
C PHE A 445 25.03 16.18 -10.97
N GLY A 446 24.12 16.89 -10.27
CA GLY A 446 22.70 16.91 -10.63
C GLY A 446 22.04 15.54 -10.51
N THR A 447 22.66 14.60 -9.80
CA THR A 447 22.16 13.25 -9.55
C THR A 447 21.99 13.04 -8.04
N ASN A 448 20.98 12.27 -7.67
CA ASN A 448 20.84 11.81 -6.29
C ASN A 448 21.73 10.58 -6.11
N GLU A 449 22.87 10.72 -5.45
CA GLU A 449 23.68 9.57 -5.04
C GLU A 449 23.04 8.95 -3.78
N VAL A 450 22.77 7.65 -3.81
CA VAL A 450 22.19 6.96 -2.66
C VAL A 450 23.21 6.04 -2.06
N VAL A 451 23.48 6.22 -0.76
CA VAL A 451 24.34 5.32 -0.02
C VAL A 451 23.47 4.43 0.85
N PHE A 452 23.54 3.14 0.57
CA PHE A 452 22.95 2.13 1.42
C PHE A 452 24.02 1.70 2.43
N GLU A 453 23.87 2.10 3.69
CA GLU A 453 24.69 1.55 4.77
C GLU A 453 23.99 0.32 5.33
N GLY A 454 24.68 -0.82 5.37
CA GLY A 454 24.06 -2.01 5.91
C GLY A 454 24.94 -3.25 5.87
N SER A 455 24.40 -4.32 6.44
CA SER A 455 25.01 -5.64 6.43
C SER A 455 24.82 -6.30 5.08
N THR A 456 25.87 -6.94 4.58
CA THR A 456 25.84 -7.54 3.25
C THR A 456 26.19 -9.02 3.31
N LEU A 457 25.61 -9.77 2.38
CA LEU A 457 25.83 -11.20 2.21
C LEU A 457 26.27 -11.43 0.77
N PRO A 458 27.49 -11.95 0.52
CA PRO A 458 27.88 -12.38 -0.82
C PRO A 458 26.87 -13.37 -1.38
N LEU A 459 26.37 -13.13 -2.60
CA LEU A 459 25.33 -13.97 -3.20
C LEU A 459 25.75 -15.44 -3.27
N GLN A 460 27.04 -15.69 -3.53
CA GLN A 460 27.61 -17.04 -3.56
C GLN A 460 27.33 -17.83 -2.26
N LYS A 461 27.39 -17.18 -1.09
CA LYS A 461 27.13 -17.87 0.18
C LYS A 461 25.67 -18.31 0.32
N LEU A 462 24.74 -17.51 -0.20
CA LEU A 462 23.33 -17.87 -0.24
C LEU A 462 23.12 -19.06 -1.19
N VAL A 463 23.71 -19.00 -2.39
CA VAL A 463 23.67 -20.08 -3.37
C VAL A 463 24.26 -21.39 -2.83
N ASP A 464 25.41 -21.32 -2.17
CA ASP A 464 26.06 -22.50 -1.58
C ASP A 464 25.20 -23.12 -0.47
N SER A 465 24.53 -22.28 0.32
CA SER A 465 23.62 -22.73 1.36
C SER A 465 22.38 -23.41 0.77
N TRP A 466 21.83 -22.89 -0.33
CA TRP A 466 20.73 -23.52 -1.06
C TRP A 466 21.12 -24.88 -1.65
N LYS A 467 22.29 -24.96 -2.30
CA LYS A 467 22.81 -26.24 -2.82
C LYS A 467 22.96 -27.27 -1.70
N THR A 468 23.42 -26.84 -0.54
CA THR A 468 23.56 -27.70 0.65
C THR A 468 22.18 -28.18 1.12
N ALA A 469 21.20 -27.29 1.29
CA ALA A 469 19.84 -27.65 1.72
C ALA A 469 19.13 -28.59 0.73
N GLN A 470 19.32 -28.40 -0.58
CA GLN A 470 18.79 -29.31 -1.60
C GLN A 470 19.40 -30.71 -1.52
N SER A 471 20.71 -30.82 -1.25
CA SER A 471 21.35 -32.13 -1.10
C SER A 471 20.80 -32.93 0.09
N PHE A 472 20.47 -32.25 1.20
CA PHE A 472 19.83 -32.91 2.35
C PHE A 472 18.44 -33.43 2.03
N THR A 473 17.62 -32.63 1.34
CA THR A 473 16.25 -33.03 0.98
C THR A 473 16.23 -34.17 -0.03
N GLU A 474 17.17 -34.26 -0.97
CA GLU A 474 17.29 -35.42 -1.87
C GLU A 474 17.74 -36.69 -1.14
N GLU A 475 18.68 -36.61 -0.19
CA GLU A 475 19.10 -37.76 0.62
C GLU A 475 17.97 -38.28 1.53
N GLU A 476 17.24 -37.38 2.20
CA GLU A 476 16.08 -37.73 3.02
C GLU A 476 14.93 -38.29 2.18
N ARG A 477 14.64 -37.68 1.02
CA ARG A 477 13.56 -38.09 0.12
C ARG A 477 13.82 -39.43 -0.56
N THR A 478 15.08 -39.74 -0.87
CA THR A 478 15.41 -41.03 -1.50
C THR A 478 15.46 -42.19 -0.50
N GLY A 479 15.50 -41.91 0.80
CA GLY A 479 15.50 -42.93 1.87
C GLY A 479 16.65 -43.96 1.76
N ARG A 480 17.60 -43.75 0.84
CA ARG A 480 18.71 -44.65 0.61
C ARG A 480 19.81 -44.27 1.59
N LEU A 481 19.82 -44.96 2.73
CA LEU A 481 21.06 -45.14 3.47
C LEU A 481 22.16 -45.58 2.48
N PRO A 482 23.39 -45.06 2.59
CA PRO A 482 24.50 -45.46 1.72
C PRO A 482 24.55 -46.99 1.70
N ALA A 483 24.32 -47.58 0.54
CA ALA A 483 24.12 -49.01 0.40
C ALA A 483 25.30 -49.76 1.04
N PHE A 484 25.05 -50.44 2.17
CA PHE A 484 25.87 -51.57 2.54
C PHE A 484 25.68 -52.61 1.46
N SER A 485 26.77 -52.92 0.77
CA SER A 485 26.83 -53.97 -0.23
C SER A 485 26.50 -55.29 0.46
N ASP A 486 25.30 -55.80 0.21
CA ASP A 486 25.04 -57.21 0.41
C ASP A 486 24.18 -57.71 -0.75
N ASP A 487 24.80 -58.60 -1.53
CA ASP A 487 24.24 -59.28 -2.68
C ASP A 487 22.98 -60.08 -2.26
N LYS A 488 21.84 -59.83 -2.93
CA LYS A 488 20.83 -60.87 -3.20
C LYS A 488 19.73 -60.44 -4.18
N GLU A 489 19.81 -61.07 -5.35
CA GLU A 489 18.78 -61.74 -6.17
C GLU A 489 17.33 -61.21 -6.15
N ASP A 490 16.96 -60.63 -7.30
CA ASP A 490 15.80 -60.92 -8.15
C ASP A 490 14.44 -61.21 -7.47
N VAL A 491 13.66 -60.15 -7.27
CA VAL A 491 12.19 -60.22 -7.22
C VAL A 491 11.62 -59.18 -8.17
N GLU A 492 11.01 -59.66 -9.26
CA GLU A 492 10.21 -58.85 -10.19
C GLU A 492 8.91 -58.42 -9.49
N SER A 493 8.80 -57.14 -9.13
CA SER A 493 7.54 -56.49 -8.75
C SER A 493 7.20 -55.39 -9.76
N GLU A 494 5.93 -55.40 -10.21
CA GLU A 494 5.36 -54.46 -11.18
C GLU A 494 5.55 -52.99 -10.78
N PRO A 495 5.65 -52.06 -11.75
CA PRO A 495 5.89 -50.66 -11.48
C PRO A 495 4.60 -49.99 -11.01
N ASP A 496 4.46 -49.81 -9.69
CA ASP A 496 3.63 -48.74 -9.17
C ASP A 496 4.23 -47.42 -9.68
N GLU A 497 3.53 -46.77 -10.61
CA GLU A 497 3.91 -45.42 -11.05
C GLU A 497 4.01 -44.53 -9.82
N PRO A 498 5.19 -44.00 -9.48
CA PRO A 498 5.28 -43.03 -8.41
C PRO A 498 4.46 -41.84 -8.87
N VAL A 499 3.34 -41.59 -8.18
CA VAL A 499 2.73 -40.27 -8.17
C VAL A 499 3.80 -39.37 -7.58
N THR A 500 4.63 -38.80 -8.46
CA THR A 500 5.49 -37.67 -8.16
C THR A 500 4.55 -36.53 -7.82
N GLU A 501 4.07 -36.50 -6.58
CA GLU A 501 3.87 -35.25 -5.87
C GLU A 501 5.24 -34.58 -5.83
N CYS A 502 5.58 -33.94 -6.95
CA CYS A 502 6.52 -32.86 -6.97
C CYS A 502 5.86 -31.82 -6.07
N HIS A 503 6.15 -31.88 -4.76
CA HIS A 503 5.99 -30.71 -3.91
C HIS A 503 6.66 -29.59 -4.67
N ASP A 504 5.80 -28.70 -5.14
CA ASP A 504 6.13 -27.67 -6.07
C ASP A 504 7.20 -26.84 -5.38
N LEU A 505 8.44 -26.86 -5.89
CA LEU A 505 9.49 -25.94 -5.44
C LEU A 505 9.05 -24.47 -5.63
N ASN A 506 7.89 -24.24 -6.26
CA ASN A 506 7.11 -23.00 -6.28
C ASN A 506 6.63 -22.53 -4.89
N ASP A 507 6.69 -23.35 -3.84
CA ASP A 507 6.35 -22.93 -2.47
C ASP A 507 7.50 -22.11 -1.84
N LEU A 508 7.71 -20.89 -2.33
CA LEU A 508 8.18 -19.71 -1.56
C LEU A 508 9.53 -19.75 -0.82
N GLN A 509 10.30 -20.85 -0.84
CA GLN A 509 11.44 -21.02 0.08
C GLN A 509 12.51 -19.95 -0.12
N HIS A 510 12.77 -19.57 -1.38
CA HIS A 510 13.75 -18.55 -1.73
C HIS A 510 13.37 -17.84 -3.03
N SER A 511 13.17 -16.52 -2.98
CA SER A 511 12.75 -15.76 -4.15
C SER A 511 13.68 -14.59 -4.43
N ILE A 512 14.28 -14.57 -5.61
CA ILE A 512 14.96 -13.40 -6.17
C ILE A 512 14.09 -12.86 -7.29
N TYR A 513 13.71 -11.60 -7.17
CA TYR A 513 12.97 -10.84 -8.16
C TYR A 513 13.92 -9.84 -8.78
N LEU A 514 14.03 -9.79 -10.11
CA LEU A 514 14.94 -8.88 -10.80
C LEU A 514 14.16 -7.69 -11.39
N ASP A 515 14.78 -6.52 -11.35
CA ASP A 515 14.30 -5.35 -12.08
C ASP A 515 14.45 -5.56 -13.59
N GLU A 516 13.48 -5.11 -14.38
CA GLU A 516 13.63 -5.09 -15.83
C GLU A 516 14.72 -4.11 -16.29
N GLY A 517 15.28 -4.36 -17.48
CA GLY A 517 16.24 -3.47 -18.12
C GLY A 517 17.16 -4.17 -19.12
N PRO A 518 17.85 -3.39 -19.98
CA PRO A 518 18.69 -3.91 -21.07
C PRO A 518 19.89 -4.74 -20.60
N TRP A 519 20.28 -4.64 -19.32
CA TRP A 519 21.31 -5.51 -18.75
C TRP A 519 20.87 -6.97 -18.60
N LEU A 520 19.56 -7.24 -18.67
CA LEU A 520 19.02 -8.60 -18.75
C LEU A 520 19.19 -9.21 -20.14
N GLU A 521 19.38 -8.41 -21.20
CA GLU A 521 19.60 -8.93 -22.56
C GLU A 521 20.93 -9.70 -22.65
N ASP A 522 21.88 -9.38 -21.78
CA ASP A 522 23.14 -10.11 -21.60
C ASP A 522 22.95 -11.44 -20.83
N ILE A 523 21.74 -11.69 -20.27
CA ILE A 523 21.39 -12.91 -19.55
C ILE A 523 20.55 -13.83 -20.47
N PRO A 524 21.13 -14.94 -21.00
CA PRO A 524 20.52 -15.71 -22.08
C PRO A 524 19.12 -16.29 -21.83
N SER A 525 18.72 -16.47 -20.57
CA SER A 525 17.46 -17.11 -20.16
C SER A 525 16.25 -16.16 -20.06
N VAL A 526 16.48 -14.84 -20.10
CA VAL A 526 15.43 -13.85 -19.81
C VAL A 526 14.56 -13.57 -21.04
N ASN A 527 15.10 -13.78 -22.24
CA ASN A 527 14.40 -13.55 -23.51
C ASN A 527 13.19 -14.48 -23.76
N GLU A 528 13.09 -15.64 -23.09
CA GLU A 528 11.93 -16.54 -23.23
C GLU A 528 10.71 -16.11 -22.38
N ARG A 529 10.84 -15.09 -21.51
CA ARG A 529 9.80 -14.73 -20.52
C ARG A 529 8.71 -13.80 -21.03
N SER A 530 9.00 -12.92 -21.99
CA SER A 530 8.03 -11.90 -22.44
C SER A 530 6.89 -12.49 -23.28
N GLU A 531 7.09 -13.65 -23.91
CA GLU A 531 6.13 -14.26 -24.83
C GLU A 531 5.03 -15.10 -24.14
N LEU A 532 5.20 -15.49 -22.88
CA LEU A 532 4.29 -16.45 -22.21
C LEU A 532 3.23 -15.81 -21.30
N GLY A 533 3.21 -14.48 -21.14
CA GLY A 533 2.25 -13.80 -20.25
C GLY A 533 2.32 -14.25 -18.79
N MET A 534 3.40 -14.95 -18.41
CA MET A 534 3.63 -15.39 -17.04
C MET A 534 4.17 -14.18 -16.27
N GLY A 535 3.36 -13.62 -15.37
CA GLY A 535 3.78 -12.54 -14.48
C GLY A 535 5.01 -12.88 -13.65
N TYR A 536 5.50 -11.93 -12.86
CA TYR A 536 6.68 -12.00 -11.98
C TYR A 536 6.64 -13.10 -10.88
N ASP A 537 5.80 -14.13 -11.03
CA ASP A 537 5.48 -15.17 -10.06
C ASP A 537 6.41 -16.40 -10.13
N ARG A 538 7.50 -16.38 -10.90
CA ARG A 538 8.44 -17.52 -11.00
C ARG A 538 9.90 -17.18 -10.67
N PRO A 539 10.32 -17.32 -9.39
CA PRO A 539 11.67 -16.98 -8.92
C PRO A 539 12.78 -17.99 -9.26
N LEU A 540 12.45 -19.26 -9.52
CA LEU A 540 13.44 -20.37 -9.55
C LEU A 540 14.45 -20.34 -10.69
N GLN A 541 14.09 -19.78 -11.86
CA GLN A 541 14.98 -19.83 -13.03
C GLN A 541 16.16 -18.84 -12.89
N ILE A 542 16.00 -17.81 -12.06
CA ILE A 542 16.99 -16.74 -11.81
C ILE A 542 18.23 -17.26 -11.07
N GLY A 543 18.10 -18.28 -10.22
CA GLY A 543 19.22 -18.80 -9.44
C GLY A 543 20.36 -19.37 -10.30
N ARG A 544 20.04 -19.99 -11.45
CA ARG A 544 21.06 -20.54 -12.37
C ARG A 544 21.80 -19.44 -13.13
N ASP A 545 21.07 -18.40 -13.53
CA ASP A 545 21.62 -17.30 -14.31
C ASP A 545 22.44 -16.32 -13.46
N LEU A 546 22.09 -16.20 -12.17
CA LEU A 546 22.91 -15.44 -11.23
C LEU A 546 24.24 -16.14 -10.93
N VAL A 547 24.28 -17.48 -10.97
CA VAL A 547 25.54 -18.22 -10.84
C VAL A 547 26.46 -17.93 -12.02
N SER A 548 25.93 -17.84 -13.25
CA SER A 548 26.76 -17.47 -14.39
C SER A 548 27.33 -16.06 -14.27
N LEU A 549 26.60 -15.09 -13.69
CA LEU A 549 27.17 -13.77 -13.40
C LEU A 549 28.35 -13.86 -12.43
N ILE A 550 28.26 -14.70 -11.40
CA ILE A 550 29.38 -14.89 -10.47
C ILE A 550 30.57 -15.56 -11.18
N ASP A 551 30.30 -16.57 -12.01
CA ASP A 551 31.32 -17.28 -12.79
C ASP A 551 32.01 -16.35 -13.81
N ASP A 552 31.27 -15.39 -14.37
CA ASP A 552 31.77 -14.34 -15.26
C ASP A 552 32.54 -13.22 -14.52
N GLY A 553 32.70 -13.35 -13.19
CA GLY A 553 33.52 -12.48 -12.37
C GLY A 553 32.78 -11.26 -11.80
N TYR A 554 31.46 -11.19 -11.91
CA TYR A 554 30.70 -10.11 -11.29
C TYR A 554 30.62 -10.30 -9.77
N SER A 555 30.95 -9.23 -9.04
CA SER A 555 30.78 -9.18 -7.58
C SER A 555 29.32 -8.88 -7.26
N CYS A 556 28.59 -9.90 -6.80
CA CYS A 556 27.18 -9.81 -6.42
C CYS A 556 27.03 -9.91 -4.90
N GLN A 557 26.31 -8.97 -4.30
CA GLN A 557 26.01 -8.95 -2.88
C GLN A 557 24.52 -8.77 -2.64
N ILE A 558 24.05 -9.21 -1.48
CA ILE A 558 22.71 -8.96 -0.98
C ILE A 558 22.84 -8.00 0.19
N LEU A 559 22.26 -6.82 0.06
CA LEU A 559 22.10 -5.90 1.17
C LEU A 559 20.94 -6.39 2.03
N ILE A 560 21.20 -6.76 3.27
CA ILE A 560 20.18 -7.28 4.19
C ILE A 560 19.36 -6.11 4.74
N LEU A 561 18.06 -6.14 4.47
CA LEU A 561 17.13 -5.09 4.91
C LEU A 561 16.40 -5.47 6.19
N GLY A 562 16.14 -6.76 6.42
CA GLY A 562 15.43 -7.20 7.61
C GLY A 562 14.64 -8.48 7.52
N LYS A 563 13.67 -8.61 8.43
CA LYS A 563 12.75 -9.74 8.51
C LYS A 563 11.32 -9.29 8.21
N LEU A 564 10.61 -10.13 7.50
CA LEU A 564 9.20 -10.05 7.17
C LEU A 564 8.49 -11.18 7.91
N SER A 565 7.39 -10.88 8.57
CA SER A 565 6.51 -11.91 9.13
C SER A 565 5.23 -11.96 8.32
N ARG A 566 4.92 -13.16 7.84
CA ARG A 566 3.69 -13.48 7.14
C ARG A 566 2.88 -14.42 8.00
N GLN A 567 1.62 -14.09 8.24
CA GLN A 567 0.70 -15.02 8.87
C GLN A 567 0.16 -15.95 7.77
N ARG A 568 0.44 -17.27 7.88
CA ARG A 568 0.08 -18.22 6.81
C ARG A 568 -1.42 -18.46 6.73
N ASP A 569 -2.11 -18.41 7.88
CA ASP A 569 -3.55 -18.62 8.05
C ASP A 569 -4.03 -18.00 9.38
N ALA A 570 -5.32 -18.14 9.72
CA ALA A 570 -5.82 -17.89 11.08
C ALA A 570 -5.14 -18.76 12.17
N SER A 571 -4.28 -19.70 11.79
CA SER A 571 -3.41 -20.43 12.71
C SER A 571 -2.26 -19.56 13.23
N THR A 572 -1.76 -19.85 14.42
CA THR A 572 -0.67 -19.12 15.09
C THR A 572 0.69 -19.27 14.42
N ASN A 573 0.80 -19.98 13.30
CA ASN A 573 2.08 -20.20 12.62
C ASN A 573 2.38 -19.01 11.69
N SER A 574 3.18 -18.08 12.20
CA SER A 574 3.80 -17.06 11.36
C SER A 574 5.05 -17.63 10.69
N MET A 575 5.15 -17.40 9.37
CA MET A 575 6.39 -17.62 8.64
C MET A 575 7.24 -16.37 8.75
N VAL A 576 8.53 -16.55 9.01
CA VAL A 576 9.50 -15.45 9.03
C VAL A 576 10.41 -15.61 7.82
N ALA A 577 10.47 -14.57 7.01
CA ALA A 577 11.37 -14.48 5.87
C ALA A 577 12.36 -13.35 6.09
N TRP A 578 13.61 -13.56 5.77
CA TRP A 578 14.55 -12.46 5.60
C TRP A 578 14.32 -11.78 4.24
N ALA A 579 14.68 -10.50 4.18
CA ALA A 579 14.58 -9.68 3.00
C ALA A 579 15.86 -8.89 2.75
N GLY A 580 16.20 -8.73 1.47
CA GLY A 580 17.35 -7.98 1.03
C GLY A 580 17.21 -7.41 -0.38
N VAL A 581 18.15 -6.55 -0.76
CA VAL A 581 18.29 -6.03 -2.13
C VAL A 581 19.46 -6.72 -2.80
N LEU A 582 19.25 -7.27 -3.99
CA LEU A 582 20.35 -7.76 -4.81
C LEU A 582 21.08 -6.56 -5.41
N VAL A 583 22.39 -6.50 -5.19
CA VAL A 583 23.26 -5.48 -5.77
C VAL A 583 24.44 -6.11 -6.51
N VAL A 584 24.81 -5.49 -7.64
CA VAL A 584 25.94 -5.89 -8.48
C VAL A 584 26.94 -4.74 -8.59
N GLN A 585 28.23 -5.06 -8.46
CA GLN A 585 29.29 -4.07 -8.58
C GLN A 585 29.49 -3.65 -10.04
N ILE A 586 29.51 -2.34 -10.31
CA ILE A 586 29.69 -1.75 -11.65
C ILE A 586 30.93 -0.84 -11.77
N GLY A 587 31.72 -0.74 -10.69
CA GLY A 587 32.95 0.03 -10.62
C GLY A 587 33.70 -0.29 -9.32
N GLU A 588 34.80 0.41 -9.03
CA GLU A 588 35.59 0.12 -7.82
C GLU A 588 34.77 0.30 -6.53
N GLU A 589 33.93 1.33 -6.48
CA GLU A 589 33.09 1.67 -5.32
C GLU A 589 31.59 1.80 -5.67
N ALA A 590 31.20 1.55 -6.92
CA ALA A 590 29.81 1.73 -7.36
C ALA A 590 29.05 0.40 -7.43
N TRP A 591 27.86 0.37 -6.84
CA TRP A 591 26.95 -0.77 -6.86
C TRP A 591 25.64 -0.41 -7.57
N ARG A 592 24.98 -1.43 -8.10
CA ARG A 592 23.70 -1.31 -8.81
C ARG A 592 22.67 -2.20 -8.15
N ARG A 593 21.51 -1.64 -7.77
CA ARG A 593 20.32 -2.44 -7.45
C ARG A 593 19.87 -3.19 -8.70
N CYS A 594 19.76 -4.50 -8.56
CA CYS A 594 19.30 -5.41 -9.60
C CYS A 594 17.95 -6.07 -9.25
N GLY A 595 17.51 -5.97 -7.99
CA GLY A 595 16.23 -6.55 -7.59
C GLY A 595 16.07 -6.74 -6.09
N PHE A 596 15.06 -7.52 -5.73
CA PHE A 596 14.65 -7.81 -4.35
C PHE A 596 14.74 -9.30 -4.06
N CYS A 597 15.24 -9.67 -2.89
CA CYS A 597 15.49 -11.04 -2.48
C CYS A 597 14.78 -11.35 -1.17
N THR A 598 14.23 -12.56 -1.06
CA THR A 598 13.70 -13.09 0.22
C THR A 598 13.98 -14.56 0.39
N TRP A 599 14.09 -14.98 1.65
CA TRP A 599 14.37 -16.37 2.01
C TRP A 599 13.79 -16.69 3.39
N LEU A 600 13.21 -17.88 3.55
CA LEU A 600 12.64 -18.30 4.83
C LEU A 600 13.73 -18.51 5.89
N GLU A 601 13.43 -18.14 7.13
CA GLU A 601 14.36 -18.33 8.26
C GLU A 601 14.62 -19.81 8.55
N ASP A 602 13.60 -20.67 8.43
CA ASP A 602 13.69 -22.11 8.71
C ASP A 602 14.56 -22.86 7.69
N ASP A 603 14.70 -22.32 6.48
CA ASP A 603 15.50 -22.92 5.40
C ASP A 603 16.98 -22.50 5.45
N LEU A 604 17.34 -21.63 6.40
CA LEU A 604 18.72 -21.21 6.56
C LEU A 604 19.53 -22.24 7.33
N SER A 605 20.67 -22.63 6.73
CA SER A 605 21.67 -23.40 7.47
C SER A 605 22.06 -22.68 8.76
N GLU A 606 22.43 -23.43 9.81
CA GLU A 606 22.92 -22.85 11.07
C GLU A 606 24.06 -21.84 10.84
N SER A 607 24.88 -22.08 9.81
CA SER A 607 25.95 -21.18 9.39
C SER A 607 25.43 -19.83 8.89
N MET A 608 24.39 -19.83 8.05
CA MET A 608 23.74 -18.60 7.60
C MET A 608 22.98 -17.89 8.72
N THR A 609 22.27 -18.64 9.55
CA THR A 609 21.59 -18.12 10.73
C THR A 609 22.60 -17.46 11.68
N SER A 610 23.78 -18.07 11.86
CA SER A 610 24.89 -17.45 12.60
C SER A 610 25.38 -16.17 11.95
N ILE A 611 25.50 -16.11 10.62
CA ILE A 611 25.90 -14.88 9.89
C ILE A 611 24.86 -13.78 10.10
N LEU A 612 23.57 -14.07 9.91
CA LEU A 612 22.48 -13.07 9.99
C LEU A 612 22.13 -12.66 11.43
N ASN A 613 22.50 -13.48 12.41
CA ASN A 613 22.32 -13.17 13.83
C ASN A 613 23.57 -12.56 14.48
N ARG A 614 24.64 -12.25 13.73
CA ARG A 614 25.79 -11.56 14.30
C ARG A 614 25.40 -10.16 14.80
N PRO A 615 26.04 -9.66 15.87
CA PRO A 615 25.88 -8.27 16.27
C PRO A 615 26.25 -7.32 15.12
N TYR A 616 25.47 -6.26 14.92
CA TYR A 616 25.64 -5.32 13.79
C TYR A 616 27.05 -4.75 13.61
N GLY A 617 27.81 -4.60 14.69
CA GLY A 617 29.20 -4.12 14.65
C GLY A 617 30.20 -5.06 13.97
N GLU A 618 29.79 -6.29 13.62
CA GLU A 618 30.66 -7.30 13.00
C GLU A 618 30.46 -7.47 11.49
N TYR A 619 29.45 -6.85 10.89
CA TYR A 619 29.28 -6.90 9.44
C TYR A 619 30.24 -5.93 8.74
N GLN A 620 30.67 -6.29 7.54
CA GLN A 620 31.30 -5.33 6.65
C GLN A 620 30.25 -4.29 6.26
N LEU A 621 30.51 -3.02 6.59
CA LEU A 621 29.78 -1.90 6.04
C LEU A 621 30.13 -1.83 4.54
N MET A 622 29.11 -1.94 3.69
CA MET A 622 29.17 -1.31 2.37
C MET A 622 28.85 0.17 2.55
#